data_AF-A0A132MMW2-F1
#
_entry.id   AF-A0A132MMW2-F1
#
_cell.length_a   1.000
_cell.length_b   1.000
_cell.length_c   1.000
_cell.angle_alpha   90.00
_cell.angle_beta   90.00
_cell.angle_gamma   90.00
#
_symmetry.space_group_name_H-M   'P 1'
#
loop_
_entity.id
_entity.type
_entity.pdbx_description
1 polymer ?
#
loop_
_entity_poly.entity_id
_entity_poly.type
_entity_poly.pdbx_seq_one_letter_code
_entity_poly.pdbx_strand_id
1 'polypeptide(L)'
;MLETARDDLEKLAAEIRRVSGRLRSMPLARLTDDRVSAVRRVIQLLAELAQGAEERAADGPPRWRTVPALGRHALGDQLAVVGHDLVAALRELRPSDQVWLPAAGRGPAAEALALAQDRLRELKLML
;
A
#
# COMPACT_ATOMS: atom_id res chain seq x y z
N MET A 1 0.66 -17.93 15.70
CA MET A 1 1.46 -16.80 15.17
C MET A 1 1.29 -16.61 13.66
N LEU A 2 1.32 -17.67 12.84
CA LEU A 2 1.01 -17.57 11.39
C LEU A 2 -0.44 -17.15 11.11
N GLU A 3 -1.39 -17.60 11.93
CA GLU A 3 -2.81 -17.26 11.82
C GLU A 3 -3.07 -15.76 11.99
N THR A 4 -2.47 -15.13 13.00
CA THR A 4 -2.59 -13.68 13.24
C THR A 4 -2.07 -12.84 12.07
N ALA A 5 -0.94 -13.21 11.49
CA ALA A 5 -0.37 -12.48 10.35
C ALA A 5 -1.26 -12.59 9.10
N ARG A 6 -1.88 -13.75 8.88
CA ARG A 6 -2.85 -13.95 7.81
C ARG A 6 -4.10 -13.10 8.05
N ASP A 7 -4.64 -13.10 9.26
CA ASP A 7 -5.79 -12.28 9.63
C ASP A 7 -5.52 -10.78 9.40
N ASP A 8 -4.32 -10.32 9.76
CA ASP A 8 -3.94 -8.91 9.59
C ASP A 8 -3.76 -8.52 8.11
N LEU A 9 -3.29 -9.44 7.27
CA LEU A 9 -3.24 -9.25 5.82
C LEU A 9 -4.65 -9.21 5.21
N GLU A 10 -5.56 -10.07 5.68
CA GLU A 10 -6.97 -10.08 5.25
C GLU A 10 -7.69 -8.78 5.66
N LYS A 11 -7.42 -8.27 6.87
CA LYS A 11 -7.89 -6.95 7.33
C LYS A 11 -7.35 -5.82 6.46
N LEU A 12 -6.06 -5.84 6.11
CA LEU A 12 -5.47 -4.85 5.20
C LEU A 12 -6.20 -4.87 3.85
N ALA A 13 -6.39 -6.07 3.26
CA ALA A 13 -7.09 -6.22 1.99
C ALA A 13 -8.53 -5.71 2.03
N ALA A 14 -9.26 -5.97 3.12
CA ALA A 14 -10.60 -5.43 3.32
C ALA A 14 -10.61 -3.91 3.44
N GLU A 15 -9.63 -3.32 4.13
CA GLU A 15 -9.54 -1.88 4.30
C GLU A 15 -9.21 -1.16 2.99
N ILE A 16 -8.28 -1.69 2.18
CA ILE A 16 -8.00 -1.19 0.82
C ILE A 16 -9.28 -1.15 -0.02
N ARG A 17 -10.09 -2.22 0.02
CA ARG A 17 -11.37 -2.27 -0.71
C ARG A 17 -12.35 -1.20 -0.23
N ARG A 18 -12.44 -0.96 1.08
CA ARG A 18 -13.31 0.10 1.63
C ARG A 18 -12.84 1.49 1.22
N VAL A 19 -11.55 1.78 1.37
CA VAL A 19 -10.99 3.10 1.06
C VAL A 19 -11.07 3.40 -0.44
N SER A 20 -10.71 2.43 -1.29
CA SER A 20 -10.86 2.57 -2.75
C SER A 20 -12.32 2.75 -3.16
N GLY A 21 -13.26 1.99 -2.59
CA GLY A 21 -14.69 2.17 -2.81
C GLY A 21 -15.17 3.57 -2.42
N ARG A 22 -14.72 4.07 -1.26
CA ARG A 22 -15.03 5.44 -0.80
C ARG A 22 -14.52 6.49 -1.78
N LEU A 23 -13.28 6.36 -2.25
CA LEU A 23 -12.69 7.27 -3.24
C LEU A 23 -13.47 7.29 -4.55
N ARG A 24 -13.88 6.11 -5.07
CA ARG A 24 -14.69 6.00 -6.29
C ARG A 24 -16.04 6.68 -6.17
N SER A 25 -16.66 6.59 -4.99
CA SER A 25 -17.97 7.20 -4.72
C SER A 25 -17.89 8.70 -4.35
N MET A 26 -16.70 9.23 -4.10
CA MET A 26 -16.55 10.59 -3.57
C MET A 26 -16.77 11.64 -4.67
N PRO A 27 -17.64 12.65 -4.46
CA PRO A 27 -17.77 13.77 -5.38
C PRO A 27 -16.43 14.49 -5.58
N LEU A 28 -16.08 14.81 -6.83
CA LEU A 28 -14.80 15.45 -7.17
C LEU A 28 -14.55 16.76 -6.41
N ALA A 29 -15.61 17.53 -6.11
CA ALA A 29 -15.52 18.76 -5.31
C ALA A 29 -14.99 18.52 -3.88
N ARG A 30 -15.10 17.30 -3.35
CA ARG A 30 -14.56 16.91 -2.03
C ARG A 30 -13.11 16.43 -2.10
N LEU A 31 -12.58 16.12 -3.28
CA LEU A 31 -11.19 15.76 -3.52
C LEU A 31 -10.35 17.02 -3.75
N THR A 32 -10.06 17.73 -2.65
CA THR A 32 -9.12 18.86 -2.64
C THR A 32 -7.72 18.41 -3.03
N ASP A 33 -6.86 19.33 -3.46
CA ASP A 33 -5.50 18.99 -3.88
C ASP A 33 -4.68 18.34 -2.76
N ASP A 34 -4.86 18.76 -1.52
CA ASP A 34 -4.22 18.13 -0.36
C ASP A 34 -4.65 16.67 -0.17
N ARG A 35 -5.95 16.38 -0.33
CA ARG A 35 -6.47 15.01 -0.26
C ARG A 35 -5.93 14.17 -1.41
N VAL A 36 -5.91 14.71 -2.62
CA VAL A 36 -5.34 14.03 -3.79
C VAL A 36 -3.86 13.72 -3.57
N SER A 37 -3.09 14.69 -3.06
CA SER A 37 -1.68 14.52 -2.74
C SER A 37 -1.48 13.43 -1.68
N ALA A 38 -2.27 13.43 -0.61
CA ALA A 38 -2.23 12.40 0.42
C ALA A 38 -2.54 11.00 -0.15
N VAL A 39 -3.58 10.86 -0.96
CA VAL A 39 -3.92 9.59 -1.61
C VAL A 39 -2.79 9.12 -2.51
N ARG A 40 -2.19 10.00 -3.31
CA ARG A 40 -1.06 9.63 -4.19
C ARG A 40 0.16 9.16 -3.42
N ARG A 41 0.47 9.78 -2.27
CA ARG A 41 1.57 9.34 -1.41
C ARG A 41 1.33 7.92 -0.88
N VAL A 42 0.10 7.61 -0.48
CA VAL A 42 -0.25 6.24 -0.04
C VAL A 42 -0.16 5.27 -1.22
N ILE A 43 -0.69 5.62 -2.39
CA ILE A 43 -0.58 4.78 -3.60
C ILE A 43 0.89 4.46 -3.93
N GLN A 44 1.75 5.49 -3.93
CA GLN A 44 3.18 5.34 -4.19
C GLN A 44 3.83 4.41 -3.17
N LEU A 45 3.56 4.63 -1.88
CA LEU A 45 4.13 3.80 -0.83
C LEU A 45 3.70 2.34 -0.94
N LEU A 46 2.42 2.06 -1.19
CA LEU A 46 1.94 0.68 -1.34
C LEU A 46 2.61 -0.03 -2.52
N ALA A 47 2.81 0.68 -3.64
CA ALA A 47 3.53 0.15 -4.80
C ALA A 47 5.01 -0.13 -4.48
N GLU A 48 5.67 0.77 -3.74
CA GLU A 48 7.05 0.56 -3.30
C GLU A 48 7.16 -0.64 -2.35
N LEU A 49 6.24 -0.79 -1.40
CA LEU A 49 6.22 -1.95 -0.50
C LEU A 49 5.98 -3.25 -1.27
N ALA A 50 5.11 -3.25 -2.28
CA ALA A 50 4.88 -4.41 -3.15
C ALA A 50 6.18 -4.78 -3.90
N GLN A 51 6.80 -3.79 -4.56
CA GLN A 51 8.08 -3.97 -5.25
C GLN A 51 9.17 -4.49 -4.30
N GLY A 52 9.22 -3.99 -3.06
CA GLY A 52 10.22 -4.39 -2.08
C GLY A 52 10.07 -5.84 -1.59
N ALA A 53 8.84 -6.33 -1.55
CA ALA A 53 8.52 -7.74 -1.26
C ALA A 53 8.79 -8.66 -2.46
N GLU A 54 8.49 -8.20 -3.68
CA GLU A 54 8.75 -8.92 -4.94
C GLU A 54 10.26 -9.06 -5.20
N GLU A 55 11.00 -7.96 -5.10
CA GLU A 55 12.44 -7.89 -5.36
C GLU A 55 13.28 -8.21 -4.10
N ARG A 56 12.70 -8.90 -3.11
CA ARG A 56 13.36 -9.21 -1.83
C ARG A 56 14.67 -9.98 -1.96
N ALA A 57 14.89 -10.69 -3.06
CA ALA A 57 16.08 -11.48 -3.34
C ALA A 57 17.17 -10.71 -4.11
N ALA A 58 16.94 -9.44 -4.45
CA ALA A 58 17.94 -8.61 -5.12
C ALA A 58 19.14 -8.34 -4.22
N ASP A 59 20.34 -8.31 -4.82
CA ASP A 59 21.63 -8.07 -4.13
C ASP A 59 21.75 -6.66 -3.53
N GLY A 60 20.89 -5.73 -3.96
CA GLY A 60 20.86 -4.35 -3.49
C GLY A 60 19.43 -3.79 -3.45
N PRO A 61 19.26 -2.56 -2.92
CA PRO A 61 17.95 -1.95 -2.83
C PRO A 61 17.30 -1.81 -4.22
N PRO A 62 16.00 -2.08 -4.35
CA PRO A 62 15.28 -1.92 -5.59
C PRO A 62 15.42 -0.50 -6.14
N ARG A 63 15.45 -0.39 -7.46
CA ARG A 63 15.21 0.91 -8.11
C ARG A 63 13.71 1.21 -8.03
N TRP A 64 13.31 1.95 -7.00
CA TRP A 64 11.91 2.28 -6.75
C TRP A 64 11.26 2.95 -7.97
N ARG A 65 10.14 2.37 -8.41
CA ARG A 65 9.39 2.86 -9.57
C ARG A 65 8.35 3.89 -9.13
N THR A 66 8.20 4.97 -9.90
CA THR A 66 7.14 5.95 -9.66
C THR A 66 5.83 5.46 -10.26
N VAL A 67 4.76 5.49 -9.47
CA VAL A 67 3.40 5.26 -9.95
C VAL A 67 2.97 6.46 -10.81
N PRO A 68 2.51 6.24 -12.06
CA PRO A 68 2.03 7.33 -12.91
C PRO A 68 0.90 8.12 -12.24
N ALA A 69 0.95 9.44 -12.32
CA ALA A 69 -0.10 10.30 -11.80
C ALA A 69 -1.29 10.36 -12.76
N LEU A 70 -2.35 9.60 -12.48
CA LEU A 70 -3.60 9.64 -13.26
C LEU A 70 -4.57 10.71 -12.75
N GLY A 71 -5.67 10.98 -13.46
CA GLY A 71 -6.69 11.96 -13.06
C GLY A 71 -7.37 11.63 -11.72
N ARG A 72 -8.01 12.62 -11.08
CA ARG A 72 -8.63 12.48 -9.75
C ARG A 72 -9.67 11.33 -9.67
N HIS A 73 -10.35 11.04 -10.77
CA HIS A 73 -11.32 9.95 -10.87
C HIS A 73 -10.69 8.55 -10.76
N ALA A 74 -9.41 8.40 -11.11
CA ALA A 74 -8.71 7.12 -11.12
C ALA A 74 -8.07 6.76 -9.77
N LEU A 75 -8.07 7.67 -8.79
CA LEU A 75 -7.38 7.45 -7.50
C LEU A 75 -7.85 6.20 -6.77
N GLY A 76 -9.16 5.93 -6.78
CA GLY A 76 -9.71 4.72 -6.17
C GLY A 76 -9.26 3.45 -6.88
N ASP A 77 -9.14 3.47 -8.21
CA ASP A 77 -8.66 2.33 -9.00
C ASP A 77 -7.17 2.11 -8.82
N GLN A 78 -6.38 3.18 -8.85
CA GLN A 78 -4.95 3.10 -8.57
C GLN A 78 -4.68 2.51 -7.19
N LEU A 79 -5.40 2.97 -6.16
CA LEU A 79 -5.28 2.41 -4.81
C LEU A 79 -5.66 0.93 -4.75
N ALA A 80 -6.71 0.53 -5.46
CA ALA A 80 -7.13 -0.87 -5.49
C ALA A 80 -6.09 -1.77 -6.17
N VAL A 81 -5.47 -1.32 -7.26
CA VAL A 81 -4.43 -2.07 -7.99
C VAL A 81 -3.19 -2.23 -7.12
N VAL A 82 -2.56 -1.13 -6.68
CA VAL A 82 -1.31 -1.23 -5.91
C VAL A 82 -1.52 -1.92 -4.57
N GLY A 83 -2.71 -1.79 -3.98
CA GLY A 83 -3.08 -2.50 -2.76
C GLY A 83 -3.29 -4.00 -3.00
N HIS A 84 -3.81 -4.40 -4.16
CA HIS A 84 -3.88 -5.80 -4.56
C HIS A 84 -2.48 -6.39 -4.74
N ASP A 85 -1.60 -5.67 -5.45
CA ASP A 85 -0.22 -6.09 -5.70
C ASP A 85 0.54 -6.30 -4.38
N LEU A 86 0.43 -5.35 -3.43
CA LEU A 86 1.03 -5.51 -2.11
C LEU A 86 0.49 -6.74 -1.37
N VAL A 87 -0.83 -6.94 -1.35
CA VAL A 87 -1.44 -8.09 -0.65
C VAL A 87 -1.00 -9.40 -1.29
N ALA A 88 -0.90 -9.45 -2.61
CA ALA A 88 -0.39 -10.62 -3.33
C ALA A 88 1.08 -10.89 -2.98
N ALA A 89 1.92 -9.87 -3.00
CA ALA A 89 3.35 -9.99 -2.68
C ALA A 89 3.59 -10.45 -1.23
N LEU A 90 2.82 -9.94 -0.27
CA LEU A 90 2.96 -10.32 1.15
C LEU A 90 2.36 -11.68 1.49
N ARG A 91 1.39 -12.19 0.71
CA ARG A 91 0.71 -13.47 0.99
C ARG A 91 1.66 -14.67 0.97
N GLU A 92 2.66 -14.62 0.11
CA GLU A 92 3.65 -15.70 -0.07
C GLU A 92 4.82 -15.60 0.93
N LEU A 93 4.78 -14.64 1.87
CA LEU A 93 5.85 -14.37 2.82
C LEU A 93 5.45 -14.74 4.24
N ARG A 94 6.44 -15.21 5.00
CA ARG A 94 6.34 -15.28 6.46
C ARG A 94 6.61 -13.88 7.05
N PRO A 95 6.03 -13.55 8.21
CA PRO A 95 6.23 -12.23 8.84
C PRO A 95 7.70 -11.85 9.06
N SER A 96 8.57 -12.83 9.29
CA SER A 96 10.01 -12.64 9.53
C SER A 96 10.85 -12.57 8.26
N ASP A 97 10.28 -12.89 7.09
CA ASP A 97 11.03 -12.86 5.83
C ASP A 97 11.48 -11.42 5.56
N GLN A 98 12.73 -11.28 5.13
CA GLN A 98 13.34 -9.98 4.88
C GLN A 98 12.91 -9.45 3.52
N VAL A 99 12.42 -8.22 3.51
CA VAL A 99 12.01 -7.47 2.32
C VAL A 99 12.75 -6.14 2.27
N TRP A 100 12.68 -5.47 1.12
CA TRP A 100 13.12 -4.09 1.03
C TRP A 100 11.99 -3.14 1.45
N LEU A 101 12.33 -2.17 2.29
CA LEU A 101 11.44 -1.12 2.76
C LEU A 101 11.94 0.24 2.19
N PRO A 102 11.04 1.07 1.63
CA PRO A 102 11.43 2.39 1.16
C PRO A 102 11.95 3.23 2.32
N ALA A 103 13.06 3.95 2.10
CA ALA A 103 13.82 4.76 3.07
C ALA A 103 14.47 4.02 4.26
N ALA A 104 13.93 2.88 4.70
CA ALA A 104 14.44 2.13 5.87
C ALA A 104 15.45 1.01 5.51
N GLY A 105 15.55 0.60 4.25
CA GLY A 105 16.48 -0.46 3.83
C GLY A 105 15.88 -1.85 3.96
N ARG A 106 16.55 -2.78 4.65
CA ARG A 106 16.03 -4.15 4.86
C ARG A 106 15.23 -4.21 6.15
N GLY A 107 14.07 -4.87 6.10
CA GLY A 107 13.25 -5.13 7.28
C GLY A 107 12.33 -6.34 7.10
N PRO A 108 11.68 -6.81 8.18
CA PRO A 108 10.75 -7.93 8.11
C PRO A 108 9.47 -7.57 7.35
N ALA A 109 8.86 -8.54 6.66
CA ALA A 109 7.59 -8.37 5.96
C ALA A 109 6.45 -7.87 6.88
N ALA A 110 6.50 -8.20 8.17
CA ALA A 110 5.58 -7.66 9.17
C ALA A 110 5.61 -6.12 9.28
N GLU A 111 6.80 -5.52 9.09
CA GLU A 111 6.96 -4.07 9.12
C GLU A 111 6.36 -3.42 7.88
N ALA A 112 6.50 -4.03 6.69
CA ALA A 112 5.83 -3.58 5.48
C ALA A 112 4.30 -3.58 5.66
N LEU A 113 3.75 -4.63 6.25
CA LEU A 113 2.32 -4.73 6.57
C LEU A 113 1.89 -3.62 7.54
N ALA A 114 2.63 -3.40 8.62
CA ALA A 114 2.33 -2.35 9.60
C ALA A 114 2.36 -0.94 8.98
N LEU A 115 3.39 -0.63 8.18
CA LEU A 115 3.51 0.64 7.47
C LEU A 115 2.32 0.90 6.54
N ALA A 116 1.87 -0.13 5.79
CA ALA A 116 0.71 -0.02 4.93
C ALA A 116 -0.59 0.23 5.73
N GLN A 117 -0.77 -0.47 6.86
CA GLN A 117 -1.93 -0.30 7.73
C GLN A 117 -1.98 1.09 8.36
N ASP A 118 -0.85 1.60 8.85
CA ASP A 118 -0.77 2.92 9.47
C ASP A 118 -1.09 4.02 8.46
N ARG A 119 -0.53 3.93 7.25
CA ARG A 119 -0.75 4.94 6.20
C ARG A 119 -2.16 4.93 5.65
N LEU A 120 -2.79 3.76 5.54
CA LEU A 120 -4.22 3.67 5.22
C LEU A 120 -5.11 4.22 6.34
N ARG A 121 -4.74 4.00 7.61
CA ARG A 121 -5.46 4.56 8.75
C ARG A 121 -5.43 6.08 8.73
N GLU A 122 -4.25 6.68 8.54
CA GLU A 122 -4.09 8.12 8.39
C GLU A 122 -4.91 8.66 7.22
N LEU A 123 -4.83 8.02 6.06
CA LEU A 123 -5.60 8.44 4.89
C LEU A 123 -7.11 8.40 5.16
N LYS A 124 -7.61 7.36 5.84
CA LYS A 124 -9.03 7.25 6.18
C LYS A 124 -9.52 8.42 7.04
N LEU A 125 -8.68 8.97 7.91
CA LEU A 125 -9.04 10.13 8.74
C LEU A 125 -9.16 11.42 7.91
N MET A 126 -8.53 11.47 6.74
CA MET A 126 -8.56 12.63 5.84
C MET A 126 -9.74 12.60 4.84
N LEU A 127 -10.24 11.41 4.51
CA LEU A 127 -11.37 11.19 3.58
C LEU A 127 -12.72 11.35 4.27
#